data_AF-A0A972ANE1-F1
#
_entry.id   AF-A0A972ANE1-F1
#
_cell.length_a   1.000
_cell.length_b   1.000
_cell.length_c   1.000
_cell.angle_alpha   90.00
_cell.angle_beta   90.00
_cell.angle_gamma   90.00
#
_symmetry.space_group_name_H-M   'P 1'
#
loop_
_entity.id
_entity.type
_entity.pdbx_description
1 polymer ?
#
loop_
_entity_poly.entity_id
_entity_poly.type
_entity_poly.pdbx_seq_one_letter_code
_entity_poly.pdbx_strand_id
1 'polypeptide(L)'
;RSADLDQIVFLPRKQHNQFINIEPLLEEIDISDIDFMDWIIIGAETGNRRDKVKPKREWIEAIVTAARAAEIPVFMNSSKELEKVWGRDLVQELPGGLIRPEDKPIPHCKKCESCKITQEGKRGSRHDCMKVGKHVPGRYARTSPPWCPLRSE
;
A
#
# COMPACT_ATOMS: atom_id res chain seq x y z
N ARG A 1 3.02 11.36 -29.00
CA ARG A 1 1.79 11.22 -28.21
C ARG A 1 1.23 9.82 -28.48
N SER A 2 1.16 8.96 -27.45
CA SER A 2 0.72 7.58 -27.59
C SER A 2 -0.80 7.51 -27.77
N ALA A 3 -1.30 6.58 -28.60
CA ALA A 3 -2.73 6.37 -28.83
C ALA A 3 -3.50 6.04 -27.54
N ASP A 4 -2.82 5.46 -26.54
CA ASP A 4 -3.43 5.13 -25.25
C ASP A 4 -3.71 6.38 -24.42
N LEU A 5 -2.85 7.40 -24.51
CA LEU A 5 -3.05 8.68 -23.81
C LEU A 5 -4.22 9.47 -24.40
N ASP A 6 -4.50 9.29 -25.69
CA ASP A 6 -5.64 9.94 -26.33
C ASP A 6 -6.99 9.31 -25.91
N GLN A 7 -6.98 8.11 -25.33
CA GLN A 7 -8.20 7.49 -24.79
C GLN A 7 -8.52 7.95 -23.36
N ILE A 8 -7.50 8.46 -22.65
CA ILE A 8 -7.63 8.88 -21.25
C ILE A 8 -8.71 9.96 -21.08
N VAL A 9 -8.91 10.84 -22.07
CA VAL A 9 -9.93 11.91 -22.03
C VAL A 9 -11.37 11.39 -21.92
N PHE A 10 -11.64 10.13 -22.28
CA PHE A 10 -12.97 9.52 -22.19
C PHE A 10 -13.25 8.88 -20.83
N LEU A 11 -12.26 8.84 -19.92
CA LEU A 11 -12.46 8.29 -18.60
C LEU A 11 -13.42 9.17 -17.78
N PRO A 12 -14.33 8.56 -17.00
CA PRO A 12 -15.26 9.30 -16.15
C PRO A 12 -14.46 10.09 -15.10
N ARG A 13 -14.59 11.41 -15.12
CA ARG A 13 -13.84 12.30 -14.22
C ARG A 13 -14.49 12.35 -12.84
N LYS A 14 -13.67 12.35 -11.79
CA LYS A 14 -14.07 12.60 -10.39
C LYS A 14 -15.13 11.66 -9.79
N GLN A 15 -15.41 10.52 -10.43
CA GLN A 15 -16.35 9.51 -9.90
C GLN A 15 -15.63 8.38 -9.16
N HIS A 16 -14.37 8.15 -9.48
CA HIS A 16 -13.56 7.06 -8.96
C HIS A 16 -12.13 7.54 -8.73
N ASN A 17 -11.39 6.83 -7.88
CA ASN A 17 -9.95 7.04 -7.76
C ASN A 17 -9.27 6.49 -9.03
N GLN A 18 -8.54 7.34 -9.75
CA GLN A 18 -7.90 7.04 -11.02
C GLN A 18 -6.39 7.18 -10.89
N PHE A 19 -5.66 6.23 -11.47
CA PHE A 19 -4.21 6.28 -11.49
C PHE A 19 -3.67 5.79 -12.82
N ILE A 20 -2.48 6.27 -13.17
CA ILE A 20 -1.73 5.77 -14.33
C ILE A 20 -0.57 4.93 -13.83
N ASN A 21 -0.44 3.72 -14.35
CA ASN A 21 0.72 2.88 -14.11
C ASN A 21 1.57 2.78 -15.39
N ILE A 22 2.75 3.36 -15.34
CA ILE A 22 3.73 3.35 -16.43
C ILE A 22 4.84 2.36 -16.06
N GLU A 23 4.56 1.06 -16.24
CA GLU A 23 5.49 -0.01 -15.92
C GLU A 23 5.48 -1.13 -16.96
N PRO A 24 6.64 -1.43 -17.60
CA PRO A 24 7.90 -0.68 -17.55
C PRO A 24 7.85 0.62 -18.37
N LEU A 25 8.57 1.65 -17.93
CA LEU A 25 8.81 2.87 -18.71
C LEU A 25 9.81 2.59 -19.83
N LEU A 26 9.31 2.32 -21.04
CA LEU A 26 10.10 1.92 -22.20
C LEU A 26 10.50 3.08 -23.11
N GLU A 27 9.83 4.22 -23.04
CA GLU A 27 10.09 5.39 -23.87
C GLU A 27 9.71 6.68 -23.15
N GLU A 28 9.99 7.82 -23.78
CA GLU A 28 9.54 9.12 -23.28
C GLU A 28 8.03 9.24 -23.43
N ILE A 29 7.34 9.56 -22.33
CA ILE A 29 5.88 9.71 -22.30
C ILE A 29 5.54 11.13 -21.87
N ASP A 30 4.82 11.83 -22.74
CA ASP A 30 4.24 13.13 -22.44
C ASP A 30 2.95 12.95 -21.64
N ILE A 31 2.95 13.45 -20.41
CA ILE A 31 1.80 13.39 -19.49
C ILE A 31 1.28 14.79 -19.13
N SER A 32 1.35 15.74 -20.06
CA SER A 32 0.92 17.12 -19.78
C SER A 32 -0.60 17.27 -19.61
N ASP A 33 -1.40 16.37 -20.18
CA ASP A 33 -2.88 16.48 -20.25
C ASP A 33 -3.63 15.53 -19.28
N ILE A 34 -2.98 15.12 -18.18
CA ILE A 34 -3.56 14.14 -17.22
C ILE A 34 -3.85 14.74 -15.83
N ASP A 35 -4.12 16.05 -15.78
CA ASP A 35 -4.40 16.84 -14.57
C ASP A 35 -5.56 16.32 -13.71
N PHE A 36 -6.37 15.42 -14.26
CA PHE A 36 -7.51 14.82 -13.58
C PHE A 36 -7.22 13.45 -12.94
N MET A 37 -5.99 12.95 -13.02
CA MET A 37 -5.58 11.71 -12.37
C MET A 37 -5.24 11.94 -10.90
N ASP A 38 -5.47 10.93 -10.06
CA ASP A 38 -5.22 11.03 -8.61
C ASP A 38 -3.83 10.52 -8.21
N TRP A 39 -3.16 9.72 -9.07
CA TRP A 39 -1.88 9.10 -8.74
C TRP A 39 -1.13 8.60 -9.99
N ILE A 40 0.20 8.65 -9.96
CA ILE A 40 1.05 8.11 -11.04
C ILE A 40 2.05 7.12 -10.45
N ILE A 41 2.17 5.96 -11.08
CA ILE A 41 3.14 4.92 -10.74
C ILE A 41 4.13 4.78 -11.89
N ILE A 42 5.43 4.75 -11.58
CA ILE A 42 6.52 4.59 -12.55
C ILE A 42 7.32 3.34 -12.19
N GLY A 43 7.48 2.44 -13.15
CA GLY A 43 8.30 1.24 -13.01
C GLY A 43 9.33 1.11 -14.13
N ALA A 44 10.34 0.28 -13.90
CA ALA A 44 11.39 -0.03 -14.86
C ALA A 44 11.34 -1.52 -15.21
N GLU A 45 11.80 -1.90 -16.40
CA GLU A 45 11.84 -3.32 -16.77
C GLU A 45 12.86 -4.08 -15.90
N THR A 46 12.36 -5.00 -15.07
CA THR A 46 13.18 -5.85 -14.20
C THR A 46 13.60 -7.16 -14.88
N GLY A 47 14.66 -7.81 -14.38
CA GLY A 47 15.16 -9.08 -14.91
C GLY A 47 16.33 -8.96 -15.90
N ASN A 48 16.69 -10.09 -16.53
CA ASN A 48 17.93 -10.26 -17.30
C ASN A 48 17.73 -10.30 -18.83
N ARG A 49 16.63 -9.75 -19.36
CA ARG A 49 16.41 -9.68 -20.80
C ARG A 49 17.54 -8.87 -21.45
N ARG A 50 18.16 -9.42 -22.50
CA ARG A 50 19.33 -8.82 -23.16
C ARG A 50 19.02 -7.43 -23.72
N ASP A 51 17.85 -7.28 -24.34
CA ASP A 51 17.40 -6.04 -24.96
C ASP A 51 16.35 -5.33 -24.09
N LYS A 52 16.57 -5.28 -22.78
CA LYS A 52 15.70 -4.52 -21.87
C LYS A 52 15.92 -3.04 -22.03
N VAL A 53 14.84 -2.27 -22.08
CA VAL A 53 14.95 -0.81 -22.14
C VAL A 53 15.20 -0.29 -20.73
N LYS A 54 16.23 0.54 -20.60
CA LYS A 54 16.50 1.27 -19.36
C LYS A 54 15.84 2.64 -19.47
N PRO A 55 14.95 3.00 -18.52
CA PRO A 55 14.42 4.35 -18.48
C PRO A 55 15.58 5.35 -18.39
N LYS A 56 15.45 6.45 -19.13
CA LYS A 56 16.38 7.56 -18.97
C LYS A 56 15.92 8.48 -17.85
N ARG A 57 16.87 9.16 -17.20
CA ARG A 57 16.57 10.03 -16.05
C ARG A 57 15.67 11.19 -16.46
N GLU A 58 15.95 11.78 -17.62
CA GLU A 58 15.16 12.89 -18.18
C GLU A 58 13.69 12.52 -18.42
N TRP A 59 13.39 11.27 -18.78
CA TRP A 59 12.01 10.80 -18.97
C TRP A 59 11.25 10.78 -17.65
N ILE A 60 11.90 10.29 -16.58
CA ILE A 60 11.33 10.26 -15.24
C ILE A 60 11.18 11.69 -14.69
N GLU A 61 12.18 12.55 -14.90
CA GLU A 61 12.13 13.96 -14.46
C GLU A 61 11.01 14.74 -15.14
N ALA A 62 10.77 14.50 -16.44
CA ALA A 62 9.64 15.10 -17.15
C ALA A 62 8.29 14.70 -16.53
N ILE A 63 8.11 13.41 -16.25
CA ILE A 63 6.90 12.89 -15.59
C ILE A 63 6.73 13.49 -14.19
N VAL A 64 7.78 13.49 -13.37
CA VAL A 64 7.74 14.06 -12.03
C VAL A 64 7.42 15.55 -12.06
N THR A 65 8.00 16.30 -13.00
CA THR A 65 7.77 17.75 -13.14
C THR A 65 6.31 18.03 -13.51
N ALA A 66 5.75 17.31 -14.48
CA ALA A 66 4.36 17.45 -14.87
C ALA A 66 3.40 17.07 -13.72
N ALA A 67 3.67 15.96 -13.03
CA ALA A 67 2.88 15.51 -11.89
C ALA A 67 2.89 16.55 -10.74
N ARG A 68 4.06 17.11 -10.43
CA ARG A 68 4.21 18.18 -9.42
C ARG A 68 3.42 19.43 -9.79
N ALA A 69 3.46 19.85 -11.06
CA ALA A 69 2.71 21.01 -11.54
C ALA A 69 1.19 20.81 -11.42
N ALA A 70 0.72 19.57 -11.53
CA ALA A 70 -0.68 19.18 -11.37
C ALA A 70 -1.05 18.74 -9.93
N GLU A 71 -0.11 18.82 -8.97
CA GLU A 71 -0.30 18.36 -7.57
C GLU A 71 -0.66 16.87 -7.44
N ILE A 72 -0.22 16.04 -8.38
CA ILE A 72 -0.47 14.60 -8.41
C ILE A 72 0.67 13.85 -7.71
N PRO A 73 0.39 12.99 -6.72
CA PRO A 73 1.42 12.17 -6.08
C PRO A 73 2.06 11.19 -7.07
N VAL A 74 3.36 10.94 -6.91
CA VAL A 74 4.12 9.99 -7.73
C VAL A 74 4.69 8.87 -6.88
N PHE A 75 4.55 7.63 -7.35
CA PHE A 75 5.16 6.45 -6.75
C PHE A 75 6.10 5.75 -7.73
N MET A 76 7.38 5.73 -7.38
CA MET A 76 8.41 4.99 -8.09
C MET A 76 8.52 3.58 -7.51
N ASN A 77 8.20 2.57 -8.32
CA ASN A 77 8.27 1.18 -7.91
C ASN A 77 9.71 0.79 -7.56
N SER A 78 9.90 0.22 -6.36
CA SER A 78 11.23 -0.09 -5.83
C SER A 78 11.88 -1.21 -6.66
N SER A 79 12.87 -0.83 -7.47
CA SER A 79 13.65 -1.76 -8.27
C SER A 79 15.10 -1.27 -8.41
N LYS A 80 16.04 -2.22 -8.55
CA LYS A 80 17.46 -1.91 -8.76
C LYS A 80 17.69 -1.10 -10.03
N GLU A 81 16.82 -1.28 -11.02
CA GLU A 81 16.86 -0.57 -12.30
C GLU A 81 16.51 0.90 -12.12
N LEU A 82 15.43 1.23 -11.39
CA LEU A 82 15.07 2.61 -11.07
C LEU A 82 16.10 3.26 -10.14
N GLU A 83 16.58 2.55 -9.12
CA GLU A 83 17.60 3.08 -8.19
C GLU A 83 18.89 3.49 -8.91
N LYS A 84 19.27 2.78 -9.98
CA LYS A 84 20.45 3.14 -10.79
C LYS A 84 20.28 4.44 -11.58
N VAL A 85 19.05 4.80 -11.92
CA VAL A 85 18.73 5.98 -12.74
C VAL A 85 18.44 7.19 -11.85
N TRP A 86 17.64 6.99 -10.80
CA TRP A 86 17.15 8.04 -9.92
C TRP A 86 18.04 8.27 -8.70
N GLY A 87 18.57 7.19 -8.12
CA GLY A 87 19.18 7.15 -6.80
C GLY A 87 18.36 6.29 -5.83
N ARG A 88 18.88 6.09 -4.61
CA ARG A 88 18.19 5.28 -3.57
C ARG A 88 16.94 5.95 -3.01
N ASP A 89 16.87 7.27 -3.08
CA ASP A 89 15.76 8.07 -2.57
C ASP A 89 14.66 8.18 -3.64
N LEU A 90 14.04 7.03 -3.94
CA LEU A 90 12.90 6.95 -4.85
C LEU A 90 11.71 7.72 -4.28
N VAL A 91 10.97 8.43 -5.14
CA VAL A 91 9.74 9.13 -4.74
C VAL A 91 8.67 8.08 -4.45
N GLN A 92 8.12 8.05 -3.23
CA GLN A 92 7.12 7.06 -2.81
C GLN A 92 5.91 7.74 -2.18
N GLU A 93 5.28 8.63 -2.95
CA GLU A 93 4.10 9.37 -2.49
C GLU A 93 2.83 8.55 -2.72
N LEU A 94 1.94 8.60 -1.74
CA LEU A 94 0.65 7.93 -1.80
C LEU A 94 -0.47 8.99 -1.84
N PRO A 95 -1.54 8.76 -2.60
CA PRO A 95 -2.74 9.58 -2.50
C PRO A 95 -3.35 9.42 -1.10
N GLY A 96 -4.00 10.47 -0.61
CA GLY A 96 -4.51 10.51 0.77
C GLY A 96 -5.41 9.33 1.15
N GLY A 97 -6.20 8.81 0.20
CA GLY A 97 -7.06 7.63 0.41
C GLY A 97 -6.32 6.30 0.61
N LEU A 98 -5.03 6.23 0.30
CA LEU A 98 -4.19 5.04 0.52
C LEU A 98 -3.34 5.12 1.79
N ILE A 99 -3.35 6.26 2.48
CA ILE A 99 -2.70 6.40 3.78
C ILE A 99 -3.57 5.68 4.81
N ARG A 100 -3.16 4.47 5.18
CA ARG A 100 -3.85 3.70 6.22
C ARG A 100 -3.42 4.24 7.59
N PRO A 101 -4.36 4.38 8.54
CA PRO A 101 -3.97 4.55 9.94
C PRO A 101 -3.15 3.35 10.40
N GLU A 102 -2.29 3.54 11.40
CA GLU A 102 -1.52 2.44 11.98
C GLU A 102 -2.44 1.31 12.43
N ASP A 103 -2.04 0.07 12.10
CA ASP A 103 -2.77 -1.11 12.54
C ASP A 103 -2.78 -1.16 14.07
N LYS A 104 -3.97 -1.07 14.67
CA LYS A 104 -4.12 -1.31 16.10
C LYS A 104 -3.82 -2.79 16.41
N PRO A 105 -2.79 -3.12 17.23
CA PRO A 105 -2.44 -4.50 17.49
C PRO A 105 -3.58 -5.19 18.25
N ILE A 106 -4.03 -6.34 17.76
CA ILE A 106 -5.01 -7.15 18.48
C ILE A 106 -4.35 -7.72 19.76
N PRO A 107 -4.85 -7.41 20.97
CA PRO A 107 -4.23 -7.90 22.19
C PRO A 107 -4.34 -9.41 22.31
N HIS A 108 -3.34 -10.05 22.93
CA HIS A 108 -3.30 -11.48 23.13
C HIS A 108 -3.92 -11.85 24.48
N CYS A 109 -5.00 -12.62 24.47
CA CYS A 109 -5.70 -13.00 25.71
C CYS A 109 -4.80 -13.81 26.66
N LYS A 110 -3.96 -14.70 26.14
CA LYS A 110 -2.99 -15.49 26.92
C LYS A 110 -1.96 -14.63 27.69
N LYS A 111 -1.68 -13.41 27.23
CA LYS A 111 -0.75 -12.46 27.86
C LYS A 111 -1.46 -11.33 28.63
N CYS A 112 -2.79 -11.37 28.69
CA CYS A 112 -3.60 -10.31 29.30
C CYS A 112 -3.74 -10.57 30.81
N GLU A 113 -3.45 -9.56 31.62
CA GLU A 113 -3.61 -9.63 33.09
C GLU A 113 -5.03 -9.95 33.53
N SER A 114 -6.02 -9.52 32.74
CA SER A 114 -7.44 -9.79 33.01
C SER A 114 -7.90 -11.18 32.56
N CYS A 115 -7.02 -12.01 31.99
CA CYS A 115 -7.38 -13.37 31.57
C CYS A 115 -7.00 -14.39 32.65
N LYS A 116 -8.00 -15.04 33.24
CA LYS A 116 -7.79 -16.18 34.11
C LYS A 116 -7.67 -17.44 33.27
N ILE A 117 -6.57 -18.17 33.44
CA ILE A 117 -6.31 -19.42 32.72
C ILE A 117 -6.40 -20.58 33.71
N THR A 118 -7.28 -21.54 33.46
CA THR A 118 -7.45 -22.76 34.27
C THR A 118 -7.14 -23.99 33.43
N GLN A 119 -6.34 -24.92 33.95
CA GLN A 119 -6.01 -26.15 33.25
C GLN A 119 -7.13 -27.18 33.43
N GLU A 120 -7.71 -27.66 32.34
CA GLU A 120 -8.77 -28.69 32.35
C GLU A 120 -8.18 -30.07 32.02
N GLY A 121 -7.41 -30.60 32.97
CA GLY A 121 -6.77 -31.92 32.85
C GLY A 121 -5.88 -32.02 31.62
N LYS A 122 -6.13 -33.03 30.76
CA LYS A 122 -5.41 -33.24 29.48
C LYS A 122 -6.05 -32.53 28.29
N ARG A 123 -7.20 -31.87 28.44
CA ARG A 123 -7.98 -31.27 27.34
C ARG A 123 -7.53 -29.85 26.95
N GLY A 124 -6.60 -29.27 27.71
CA GLY A 124 -6.04 -27.94 27.46
C GLY A 124 -6.36 -26.94 28.56
N SER A 125 -6.31 -25.65 28.24
CA SER A 125 -6.56 -24.56 29.19
C SER A 125 -7.82 -23.77 28.83
N ARG A 126 -8.71 -23.61 29.80
CA ARG A 126 -9.84 -22.71 29.73
C ARG A 126 -9.39 -21.28 30.05
N HIS A 127 -9.86 -20.34 29.24
CA HIS A 127 -9.55 -18.93 29.38
C HIS A 127 -10.84 -18.19 29.71
N ASP A 128 -10.87 -17.40 30.77
CA ASP A 128 -12.00 -16.58 31.16
C ASP A 128 -11.54 -15.13 31.35
N CYS A 129 -12.21 -14.19 30.69
CA CYS A 129 -11.92 -12.77 30.81
C CYS A 129 -12.61 -12.21 32.05
N MET A 130 -11.83 -11.79 33.05
CA MET A 130 -12.32 -11.23 34.30
C MET A 130 -12.89 -9.81 34.16
N LYS A 131 -12.44 -9.03 33.15
CA LYS A 131 -12.94 -7.68 32.87
C LYS A 131 -14.40 -7.69 32.40
N VAL A 132 -14.82 -8.73 31.69
CA VAL A 132 -16.18 -8.88 31.11
C VAL A 132 -16.97 -10.02 31.78
N GLY A 133 -16.32 -10.89 32.56
CA GLY A 133 -16.94 -12.08 33.13
C GLY A 133 -17.35 -13.12 32.08
N LYS A 134 -16.65 -13.18 30.93
CA LYS A 134 -17.00 -14.05 29.79
C LYS A 134 -15.91 -15.06 29.47
N HIS A 135 -16.33 -16.27 29.11
CA HIS A 135 -15.44 -17.31 28.60
C HIS A 135 -14.85 -16.90 27.25
N VAL A 136 -13.54 -17.13 27.09
CA VAL A 136 -12.79 -16.88 25.86
C VAL A 136 -12.58 -18.22 25.13
N PRO A 137 -13.23 -18.42 23.97
CA PRO A 137 -13.02 -19.64 23.18
C PRO A 137 -11.55 -19.84 22.84
N GLY A 138 -11.07 -21.09 22.83
CA GLY A 138 -9.65 -21.40 22.61
C GLY A 138 -9.05 -20.82 21.33
N ARG A 139 -9.85 -20.64 20.27
CA ARG A 139 -9.42 -19.96 19.02
C ARG A 139 -8.97 -18.50 19.23
N TYR A 140 -9.42 -17.87 20.32
CA TYR A 140 -9.11 -16.50 20.73
C TYR A 140 -8.10 -16.43 21.90
N ALA A 141 -7.46 -17.55 22.26
CA ALA A 141 -6.41 -17.52 23.28
C ALA A 141 -5.19 -16.70 22.82
N ARG A 142 -4.85 -16.77 21.52
CA ARG A 142 -3.75 -16.02 20.90
C ARG A 142 -4.19 -14.71 20.24
N THR A 143 -5.48 -14.43 20.14
CA THR A 143 -6.01 -13.16 19.61
C THR A 143 -7.28 -12.87 20.37
N SER A 144 -7.35 -11.73 21.06
CA SER A 144 -8.53 -11.37 21.85
C SER A 144 -9.82 -11.46 21.00
N PRO A 145 -10.93 -11.90 21.61
CA PRO A 145 -12.19 -12.10 20.90
C PRO A 145 -12.82 -10.76 20.46
N PRO A 146 -13.66 -10.71 19.41
CA PRO A 146 -14.24 -9.46 18.89
C PRO A 146 -14.94 -8.57 19.91
N TRP A 147 -15.52 -9.16 20.96
CA TRP A 147 -16.16 -8.44 22.05
C TRP A 147 -15.20 -7.89 23.13
N CYS A 148 -13.90 -8.12 23.01
CA CYS A 148 -12.91 -7.69 23.99
C CYS A 148 -12.78 -6.16 23.98
N PRO A 149 -12.93 -5.47 25.13
CA PRO A 149 -12.85 -4.02 25.20
C PRO A 149 -11.45 -3.47 24.83
N LEU A 150 -10.40 -4.26 25.05
CA LEU A 150 -9.03 -3.89 24.70
C LEU A 150 -8.76 -3.89 23.17
N ARG A 151 -9.72 -4.31 22.34
CA ARG A 151 -9.58 -4.23 20.86
C ARG A 151 -9.97 -2.87 20.31
N SER A 152 -10.79 -2.12 21.05
CA SER A 152 -11.27 -0.79 20.64
C SER A 152 -10.40 0.34 21.20
N GLU A 153 -9.70 0.08 22.30
CA GLU A 153 -8.63 0.92 22.85
C GLU A 153 -7.48 1.00 21.82
#